data_AF-A0A960X2F3-F1
#
_entry.id   AF-A0A960X2F3-F1
#
_cell.length_a   1.000
_cell.length_b   1.000
_cell.length_c   1.000
_cell.angle_alpha   90.00
_cell.angle_beta   90.00
_cell.angle_gamma   90.00
#
_symmetry.space_group_name_H-M   'P 1'
#
loop_
_entity.id
_entity.type
_entity.pdbx_description
1 polymer ?
#
loop_
_entity_poly.entity_id
_entity_poly.type
_entity_poly.pdbx_seq_one_letter_code
_entity_poly.pdbx_strand_id
1 'polypeptide(L)'
;KFLPITQSGTVLQGAGTALTTLLMPVPMNTILPRVYNNPTSSLATTLYSWSGGMISLAGNGYAGETLSVVAAMAKRGDTTLQVADSGKFQAGSRVVLEMTDDSARTLLAHVYRGDSGDLSKLNETYALTQVFTVVKIDGQTLTLDRPLRADVGTEWRPVLKRYAPTLENCGVEYLTIEFPATPYRGHWTEEGFNPVEIKGAADCWIRGLKIVNPDSGPFVIGSVFCTLDGIEFTSTRKPAVEDIQGHHGISLMGVDCLCRNFNIGMKFFHDLTVSQGSTGNVFSNGRAIDLAIDNHRHVPYENLFTQIDAGLGTRLWTSGGSSGQGKHAAAGAVFWNIKTKKDLAMPSADFAPDGGLVLAGLKLRARKSEVGRHHIDDITPGSLEPPDLHESQRAKRLGPASQVAGTAAKAHTWTNTTGRSIQAQFVRVEGANVLLRMDGKDIPVPLTSLSAASLQQAQSLEQERTR
;
A
#
# COMPACT_ATOMS: atom_id res chain seq x y z
N LYS A 1 -1.78 17.94 20.35
CA LYS A 1 -1.82 16.61 21.00
C LYS A 1 -2.02 15.56 19.91
N PHE A 2 -1.57 14.33 20.12
CA PHE A 2 -1.90 13.20 19.25
C PHE A 2 -3.39 12.86 19.30
N LEU A 3 -3.90 12.25 18.23
CA LEU A 3 -5.24 11.69 18.13
C LEU A 3 -5.15 10.16 17.97
N PRO A 4 -5.08 9.40 19.08
CA PRO A 4 -5.04 7.95 19.00
C PRO A 4 -6.43 7.36 18.75
N ILE A 5 -6.52 6.41 17.83
CA ILE A 5 -7.66 5.51 17.65
C ILE A 5 -7.29 4.16 18.28
N THR A 6 -7.94 3.83 19.39
CA THR A 6 -7.57 2.67 20.22
C THR A 6 -8.64 1.57 20.26
N GLN A 7 -9.76 1.75 19.58
CA GLN A 7 -10.89 0.82 19.58
C GLN A 7 -11.21 0.39 18.15
N SER A 8 -11.27 -0.92 17.91
CA SER A 8 -11.68 -1.51 16.62
C SER A 8 -13.04 -0.98 16.17
N GLY A 9 -13.24 -0.83 14.86
CA GLY A 9 -14.47 -0.27 14.29
C GLY A 9 -14.59 1.26 14.36
N THR A 10 -13.55 1.97 14.83
CA THR A 10 -13.59 3.43 14.98
C THR A 10 -13.12 4.11 13.70
N VAL A 11 -13.92 5.08 13.24
CA VAL A 11 -13.62 5.87 12.04
C VAL A 11 -13.60 7.35 12.37
N LEU A 12 -12.51 8.03 12.04
CA LEU A 12 -12.44 9.49 12.01
C LEU A 12 -12.80 9.96 10.60
N GLN A 13 -14.02 10.48 10.45
CA GLN A 13 -14.58 10.87 9.15
C GLN A 13 -14.84 12.38 9.08
N GLY A 14 -14.36 13.02 8.03
CA GLY A 14 -14.73 14.38 7.66
C GLY A 14 -15.90 14.44 6.67
N ALA A 15 -16.39 15.64 6.40
CA ALA A 15 -17.45 15.89 5.43
C ALA A 15 -16.94 15.95 3.96
N GLY A 16 -15.65 15.72 3.74
CA GLY A 16 -14.96 15.87 2.46
C GLY A 16 -13.70 16.73 2.59
N THR A 17 -12.73 16.52 1.70
CA THR A 17 -11.44 17.24 1.71
C THR A 17 -11.58 18.76 1.56
N ALA A 18 -12.65 19.23 0.91
CA ALA A 18 -12.95 20.65 0.77
C ALA A 18 -13.74 21.24 1.97
N LEU A 19 -14.31 20.40 2.83
CA LEU A 19 -15.26 20.81 3.88
C LEU A 19 -14.72 20.58 5.29
N THR A 20 -13.72 19.73 5.46
CA THR A 20 -13.12 19.44 6.76
C THR A 20 -11.60 19.52 6.67
N THR A 21 -11.02 20.42 7.46
CA THR A 21 -9.57 20.56 7.60
C THR A 21 -9.17 20.42 9.06
N LEU A 22 -8.23 19.53 9.34
CA LEU A 22 -7.53 19.44 10.62
C LEU A 22 -6.21 20.20 10.52
N LEU A 23 -6.10 21.32 11.23
CA LEU A 23 -4.88 22.10 11.33
C LEU A 23 -3.97 21.51 12.42
N MET A 24 -2.75 21.12 12.05
CA MET A 24 -1.76 20.52 12.95
C MET A 24 -0.50 21.42 13.03
N PRO A 25 -0.56 22.56 13.74
CA PRO A 25 0.49 23.58 13.68
C PRO A 25 1.75 23.24 14.49
N VAL A 26 1.67 22.26 15.40
CA VAL A 26 2.76 21.88 16.31
C VAL A 26 3.29 20.52 15.89
N PRO A 27 4.59 20.37 15.57
CA PRO A 27 5.15 19.10 15.12
C PRO A 27 5.20 18.07 16.25
N MET A 28 5.25 16.80 15.88
CA MET A 28 5.20 15.68 16.82
C MET A 28 6.36 15.72 17.82
N ASN A 29 7.57 16.12 17.41
CA ASN A 29 8.73 16.22 18.30
C ASN A 29 8.60 17.31 19.37
N THR A 30 7.76 18.32 19.17
CA THR A 30 7.41 19.28 20.22
C THR A 30 6.38 18.70 21.18
N ILE A 31 5.44 17.88 20.70
CA ILE A 31 4.39 17.25 21.52
C ILE A 31 4.95 16.11 22.37
N LEU A 32 5.76 15.24 21.74
CA LEU A 32 6.42 14.10 22.34
C LEU A 32 7.83 13.98 21.73
N PRO A 33 8.87 14.53 22.39
CA PRO A 33 10.23 14.45 21.91
C PRO A 33 10.70 13.01 21.72
N ARG A 34 11.23 12.69 20.54
CA ARG A 34 11.79 11.37 20.19
C ARG A 34 13.12 11.53 19.48
N VAL A 35 14.14 11.96 20.23
CA VAL A 35 15.49 12.14 19.69
C VAL A 35 16.03 10.81 19.17
N TYR A 36 16.57 10.84 17.96
CA TYR A 36 17.23 9.70 17.34
C TYR A 36 18.62 10.13 16.87
N ASN A 37 19.62 9.33 17.25
CA ASN A 37 20.98 9.49 16.76
C ASN A 37 21.12 8.63 15.51
N ASN A 38 21.02 9.26 14.34
CA ASN A 38 21.16 8.55 13.08
C ASN A 38 22.61 8.07 12.92
N PRO A 39 22.88 6.76 12.84
CA PRO A 39 24.25 6.27 12.67
C PRO A 39 24.90 6.66 11.34
N THR A 40 24.12 7.15 10.36
CA THR A 40 24.62 7.59 9.05
C THR A 40 24.76 9.11 8.92
N SER A 41 24.49 9.87 9.98
CA SER A 41 24.59 11.34 9.98
C SER A 41 25.10 11.86 11.32
N SER A 42 25.93 12.90 11.29
CA SER A 42 26.31 13.63 12.51
C SER A 42 25.21 14.55 13.03
N LEU A 43 24.11 14.71 12.29
CA LEU A 43 22.97 15.53 12.68
C LEU A 43 22.05 14.75 13.63
N ALA A 44 21.78 15.34 14.80
CA ALA A 44 20.68 14.88 15.64
C ALA A 44 19.37 14.98 14.85
N THR A 45 18.58 13.90 14.87
CA THR A 45 17.31 13.82 14.18
C THR A 45 16.23 13.29 15.12
N THR A 46 15.05 13.00 14.59
CA THR A 46 13.92 12.49 15.36
C THR A 46 13.43 11.17 14.77
N LEU A 47 12.82 10.31 15.59
CA LEU A 47 12.18 9.08 15.08
C LEU A 47 11.05 9.37 14.08
N TYR A 48 10.57 10.61 14.00
CA TYR A 48 9.51 11.00 13.08
C TYR A 48 9.99 11.15 11.63
N SER A 49 11.29 11.04 11.38
CA SER A 49 11.82 10.84 10.03
C SER A 49 11.37 9.50 9.42
N TRP A 50 11.03 8.49 10.22
CA TRP A 50 10.72 7.12 9.73
C TRP A 50 9.40 6.55 10.25
N SER A 51 8.66 7.29 11.09
CA SER A 51 7.49 6.73 11.78
C SER A 51 6.53 7.80 12.28
N GLY A 52 5.40 7.34 12.83
CA GLY A 52 4.46 8.14 13.57
C GLY A 52 3.52 8.98 12.69
N GLY A 53 2.39 9.35 13.29
CA GLY A 53 1.41 10.26 12.70
C GLY A 53 0.67 11.04 13.79
N MET A 54 0.18 12.22 13.43
CA MET A 54 -0.69 13.03 14.31
C MET A 54 -1.95 12.26 14.70
N ILE A 55 -2.47 11.43 13.78
CA ILE A 55 -3.49 10.43 14.05
C ILE A 55 -2.83 9.04 14.04
N SER A 56 -3.05 8.24 15.08
CA SER A 56 -2.38 6.94 15.22
C SER A 56 -3.38 5.81 15.43
N LEU A 57 -3.33 4.79 14.58
CA LEU A 57 -4.04 3.51 14.70
C LEU A 57 -3.00 2.46 15.09
N ALA A 58 -2.93 2.10 16.37
CA ALA A 58 -1.90 1.20 16.90
C ALA A 58 -2.49 -0.10 17.48
N GLY A 59 -2.04 -1.24 16.96
CA GLY A 59 -2.31 -2.57 17.47
C GLY A 59 -1.03 -3.33 17.87
N ASN A 60 -1.16 -4.64 18.05
CA ASN A 60 -0.10 -5.54 18.54
C ASN A 60 0.64 -6.32 17.43
N GLY A 61 0.34 -6.06 16.16
CA GLY A 61 0.99 -6.72 15.02
C GLY A 61 0.69 -8.23 14.96
N TYR A 62 1.74 -9.04 14.86
CA TYR A 62 1.65 -10.49 14.70
C TYR A 62 1.70 -11.27 16.04
N ALA A 63 1.53 -10.58 17.17
CA ALA A 63 1.55 -11.23 18.47
C ALA A 63 0.38 -12.22 18.63
N GLY A 64 0.69 -13.47 18.98
CA GLY A 64 -0.30 -14.52 19.17
C GLY A 64 0.33 -15.81 19.66
N GLU A 65 -0.49 -16.69 20.25
CA GLU A 65 -0.03 -18.02 20.67
C GLU A 65 0.37 -18.87 19.45
N THR A 66 1.43 -19.66 19.60
CA THR A 66 1.75 -20.71 18.63
C THR A 66 0.70 -21.82 18.74
N LEU A 67 0.00 -22.07 17.64
CA LEU A 67 -1.01 -23.12 17.53
C LEU A 67 -0.35 -24.46 17.19
N SER A 68 0.60 -24.46 16.26
CA SER A 68 1.28 -25.65 15.78
C SER A 68 2.57 -25.31 15.03
N VAL A 69 3.37 -26.33 14.73
CA VAL A 69 4.50 -26.25 13.80
C VAL A 69 4.11 -26.89 12.47
N VAL A 70 4.66 -26.39 11.36
CA VAL A 70 4.47 -27.04 10.05
C VAL A 70 5.35 -28.29 10.00
N ALA A 71 4.73 -29.44 9.72
CA ALA A 71 5.35 -30.77 9.85
C ALA A 71 6.03 -31.27 8.57
N ALA A 72 5.74 -30.68 7.42
CA ALA A 72 6.33 -31.06 6.14
C ALA A 72 6.60 -29.84 5.27
N MET A 73 7.56 -29.97 4.36
CA MET A 73 7.84 -28.95 3.36
C MET A 73 6.62 -28.72 2.45
N ALA A 74 6.47 -27.47 2.00
CA ALA A 74 5.47 -27.08 1.00
C ALA A 74 6.11 -26.12 -0.01
N LYS A 75 5.48 -25.97 -1.18
CA LYS A 75 5.99 -25.12 -2.27
C LYS A 75 5.20 -23.83 -2.39
N ARG A 76 5.89 -22.79 -2.86
CA ARG A 76 5.23 -21.58 -3.34
C ARG A 76 4.11 -21.98 -4.31
N GLY A 77 2.92 -21.42 -4.12
CA GLY A 77 1.75 -21.73 -4.92
C GLY A 77 0.83 -22.81 -4.33
N ASP A 78 1.31 -23.62 -3.37
CA ASP A 78 0.46 -24.57 -2.66
C ASP A 78 -0.58 -23.83 -1.81
N THR A 79 -1.74 -24.45 -1.60
CA THR A 79 -2.83 -23.92 -0.76
C THR A 79 -3.07 -24.76 0.49
N THR A 80 -2.15 -25.67 0.79
CA THR A 80 -2.26 -26.59 1.92
C THR A 80 -0.98 -26.63 2.74
N LEU A 81 -1.11 -26.79 4.06
CA LEU A 81 0.00 -27.03 4.97
C LEU A 81 -0.28 -28.28 5.82
N GLN A 82 0.75 -29.11 5.99
CA GLN A 82 0.74 -30.21 6.96
C GLN A 82 1.21 -29.68 8.31
N VAL A 83 0.44 -29.91 9.38
CA VAL A 83 0.76 -29.42 10.73
C VAL A 83 0.97 -30.58 11.70
N ALA A 84 1.78 -30.35 12.73
CA ALA A 84 2.07 -31.40 13.74
C ALA A 84 0.85 -31.72 14.62
N ASP A 85 0.03 -30.71 14.91
CA ASP A 85 -1.25 -30.81 15.63
C ASP A 85 -2.27 -29.85 14.99
N SER A 86 -3.46 -30.33 14.65
CA SER A 86 -4.56 -29.52 14.08
C SER A 86 -5.62 -29.13 15.12
N GLY A 87 -5.55 -29.64 16.36
CA GLY A 87 -6.63 -29.57 17.35
C GLY A 87 -6.98 -28.16 17.85
N LYS A 88 -6.08 -27.18 17.66
CA LYS A 88 -6.29 -25.77 18.05
C LYS A 88 -6.82 -24.88 16.92
N PHE A 89 -6.92 -25.39 15.70
CA PHE A 89 -7.40 -24.64 14.55
C PHE A 89 -8.91 -24.74 14.41
N GLN A 90 -9.50 -23.70 13.80
CA GLN A 90 -10.90 -23.66 13.43
C GLN A 90 -11.02 -23.15 12.01
N ALA A 91 -11.88 -23.76 11.19
CA ALA A 91 -12.21 -23.20 9.88
C ALA A 91 -12.81 -21.77 10.07
N GLY A 92 -12.40 -20.84 9.21
CA GLY A 92 -12.71 -19.41 9.31
C GLY A 92 -11.76 -18.61 10.22
N SER A 93 -10.94 -19.26 11.05
CA SER A 93 -9.97 -18.53 11.88
C SER A 93 -8.76 -18.05 11.08
N ARG A 94 -8.19 -16.91 11.49
CA ARG A 94 -6.97 -16.37 10.89
C ARG A 94 -5.72 -16.85 11.62
N VAL A 95 -4.68 -17.13 10.85
CA VAL A 95 -3.37 -17.59 11.35
C VAL A 95 -2.25 -16.85 10.66
N VAL A 96 -1.14 -16.64 11.36
CA VAL A 96 0.13 -16.16 10.79
C VAL A 96 1.04 -17.37 10.58
N LEU A 97 1.47 -17.59 9.34
CA LEU A 97 2.67 -18.38 9.07
C LEU A 97 3.88 -17.48 9.29
N GLU A 98 4.78 -17.88 10.18
CA GLU A 98 6.07 -17.24 10.38
C GLU A 98 7.18 -18.25 10.11
N MET A 99 8.06 -17.90 9.17
CA MET A 99 9.28 -18.65 8.87
C MET A 99 10.47 -17.80 9.32
N THR A 100 11.26 -18.33 10.26
CA THR A 100 12.42 -17.64 10.81
C THR A 100 13.69 -18.22 10.17
N ASP A 101 14.54 -17.36 9.64
CA ASP A 101 15.76 -17.76 8.95
C ASP A 101 16.67 -18.65 9.83
N ASP A 102 17.45 -19.51 9.20
CA ASP A 102 18.45 -20.33 9.88
C ASP A 102 19.77 -19.57 10.07
N SER A 103 20.71 -20.18 10.79
CA SER A 103 22.03 -19.58 11.01
C SER A 103 22.85 -19.42 9.72
N ALA A 104 22.51 -20.17 8.68
CA ALA A 104 23.15 -20.12 7.37
C ALA A 104 22.50 -19.09 6.43
N ARG A 105 21.45 -18.40 6.88
CA ARG A 105 20.68 -17.40 6.14
C ARG A 105 20.03 -17.95 4.86
N THR A 106 19.58 -19.21 4.90
CA THR A 106 19.04 -19.89 3.71
C THR A 106 17.66 -19.36 3.30
N LEU A 107 16.87 -18.78 4.21
CA LEU A 107 15.61 -18.10 3.86
C LEU A 107 15.90 -16.78 3.14
N LEU A 108 16.88 -16.00 3.62
CA LEU A 108 17.36 -14.82 2.89
C LEU A 108 17.88 -15.18 1.49
N ALA A 109 18.70 -16.23 1.39
CA ALA A 109 19.15 -16.73 0.10
C ALA A 109 17.97 -17.14 -0.80
N HIS A 110 16.93 -17.76 -0.24
CA HIS A 110 15.73 -18.12 -0.99
C HIS A 110 14.98 -16.90 -1.54
N VAL A 111 14.67 -15.89 -0.71
CA VAL A 111 13.92 -14.69 -1.18
C VAL A 111 14.73 -13.80 -2.12
N TYR A 112 16.06 -13.81 -2.01
CA TYR A 112 16.97 -13.13 -2.94
C TYR A 112 17.44 -14.00 -4.12
N ARG A 113 16.94 -15.23 -4.27
CA ARG A 113 17.37 -16.19 -5.31
C ARG A 113 18.89 -16.39 -5.38
N GLY A 114 19.53 -16.44 -4.20
CA GLY A 114 20.96 -16.65 -4.02
C GLY A 114 21.82 -15.40 -4.17
N ASP A 115 21.26 -14.25 -4.54
CA ASP A 115 22.01 -13.00 -4.72
C ASP A 115 21.43 -11.85 -3.87
N SER A 116 21.78 -11.87 -2.59
CA SER A 116 21.38 -10.83 -1.63
C SER A 116 22.21 -9.56 -1.72
N GLY A 117 23.34 -9.57 -2.43
CA GLY A 117 24.38 -8.57 -2.25
C GLY A 117 24.98 -8.58 -0.83
N ASP A 118 25.49 -7.43 -0.39
CA ASP A 118 26.14 -7.27 0.92
C ASP A 118 25.14 -7.26 2.08
N LEU A 119 25.23 -8.24 2.97
CA LEU A 119 24.41 -8.39 4.19
C LEU A 119 25.19 -8.12 5.49
N SER A 120 26.37 -7.50 5.43
CA SER A 120 27.29 -7.29 6.56
C SER A 120 26.71 -6.46 7.72
N LYS A 121 25.66 -5.67 7.48
CA LYS A 121 24.97 -4.84 8.48
C LYS A 121 23.53 -5.28 8.73
N LEU A 122 23.08 -6.38 8.15
CA LEU A 122 21.82 -7.01 8.51
C LEU A 122 22.07 -7.93 9.70
N ASN A 123 21.92 -7.38 10.90
CA ASN A 123 22.23 -8.06 12.16
C ASN A 123 21.03 -8.85 12.72
N GLU A 124 19.82 -8.48 12.33
CA GLU A 124 18.59 -9.12 12.79
C GLU A 124 18.36 -10.44 12.03
N THR A 125 17.81 -11.44 12.73
CA THR A 125 17.35 -12.67 12.09
C THR A 125 16.11 -12.36 11.28
N TYR A 126 16.18 -12.56 9.96
CA TYR A 126 15.05 -12.35 9.07
C TYR A 126 13.91 -13.32 9.37
N ALA A 127 12.68 -12.83 9.27
CA ALA A 127 11.49 -13.66 9.30
C ALA A 127 10.54 -13.24 8.18
N LEU A 128 10.00 -14.23 7.46
CA LEU A 128 8.94 -14.01 6.47
C LEU A 128 7.60 -14.39 7.10
N THR A 129 6.63 -13.48 7.00
CA THR A 129 5.28 -13.67 7.54
C THR A 129 4.21 -13.61 6.46
N GLN A 130 3.18 -14.43 6.60
CA GLN A 130 1.98 -14.38 5.75
C GLN A 130 0.74 -14.75 6.58
N VAL A 131 -0.32 -13.96 6.43
CA VAL A 131 -1.60 -14.19 7.13
C VAL A 131 -2.56 -14.95 6.21
N PHE A 132 -3.19 -15.97 6.76
CA PHE A 132 -4.16 -16.83 6.08
C PHE A 132 -5.46 -16.92 6.85
N THR A 133 -6.54 -17.24 6.15
CA THR A 133 -7.75 -17.82 6.75
C THR A 133 -7.72 -19.33 6.54
N VAL A 134 -7.94 -20.11 7.60
CA VAL A 134 -8.07 -21.58 7.49
C VAL A 134 -9.42 -21.90 6.86
N VAL A 135 -9.44 -22.50 5.68
CA VAL A 135 -10.68 -22.83 4.94
C VAL A 135 -11.23 -24.19 5.35
N LYS A 136 -10.35 -25.19 5.46
CA LYS A 136 -10.70 -26.58 5.77
C LYS A 136 -9.63 -27.20 6.65
N ILE A 137 -10.05 -28.11 7.51
CA ILE A 137 -9.19 -28.98 8.31
C ILE A 137 -9.54 -30.42 7.94
N ASP A 138 -8.54 -31.20 7.53
CA ASP A 138 -8.70 -32.61 7.16
C ASP A 138 -7.56 -33.43 7.78
N GLY A 139 -7.82 -34.03 8.93
CA GLY A 139 -6.78 -34.56 9.81
C GLY A 139 -5.73 -33.48 10.11
N GLN A 140 -4.48 -33.73 9.72
CA GLN A 140 -3.34 -32.83 9.93
C GLN A 140 -3.09 -31.86 8.78
N THR A 141 -3.99 -31.83 7.79
CA THR A 141 -3.89 -30.94 6.64
C THR A 141 -4.79 -29.73 6.83
N LEU A 142 -4.20 -28.53 6.78
CA LEU A 142 -4.95 -27.28 6.68
C LEU A 142 -5.04 -26.86 5.21
N THR A 143 -6.23 -26.50 4.74
CA THR A 143 -6.41 -25.75 3.48
C THR A 143 -6.52 -24.26 3.81
N LEU A 144 -5.79 -23.43 3.07
CA LEU A 144 -5.69 -21.99 3.26
C LEU A 144 -6.49 -21.23 2.19
N ASP A 145 -6.89 -19.99 2.49
CA ASP A 145 -7.68 -19.14 1.58
C ASP A 145 -6.91 -18.61 0.37
N ARG A 146 -5.58 -18.69 0.41
CA ARG A 146 -4.70 -18.22 -0.67
C ARG A 146 -3.40 -19.04 -0.73
N PRO A 147 -2.70 -19.02 -1.87
CA PRO A 147 -1.44 -19.73 -2.02
C PRO A 147 -0.32 -19.22 -1.09
N LEU A 148 0.60 -20.12 -0.76
CA LEU A 148 1.88 -19.80 -0.11
C LEU A 148 2.70 -18.90 -1.03
N ARG A 149 3.24 -17.82 -0.46
CA ARG A 149 4.02 -16.81 -1.19
C ARG A 149 5.44 -17.27 -1.51
N ALA A 150 6.02 -18.05 -0.62
CA ALA A 150 7.33 -18.67 -0.76
C ALA A 150 7.22 -20.17 -0.48
N ASP A 151 8.26 -20.92 -0.85
CA ASP A 151 8.45 -22.27 -0.33
C ASP A 151 8.43 -22.24 1.21
N VAL A 152 8.14 -23.40 1.79
CA VAL A 152 8.20 -23.62 3.24
C VAL A 152 9.20 -24.75 3.48
N GLY A 153 10.38 -24.38 3.96
CA GLY A 153 11.42 -25.29 4.43
C GLY A 153 11.30 -25.52 5.94
N THR A 154 11.43 -26.76 6.39
CA THR A 154 11.40 -27.10 7.83
C THR A 154 12.60 -26.52 8.60
N GLU A 155 13.72 -26.28 7.91
CA GLU A 155 14.92 -25.60 8.40
C GLU A 155 14.64 -24.15 8.85
N TRP A 156 13.62 -23.51 8.28
CA TRP A 156 13.17 -22.15 8.63
C TRP A 156 12.19 -22.13 9.80
N ARG A 157 12.10 -23.23 10.55
CA ARG A 157 11.29 -23.40 11.76
C ARG A 157 9.87 -22.82 11.61
N PRO A 158 9.12 -23.21 10.56
CA PRO A 158 7.82 -22.65 10.25
C PRO A 158 6.81 -22.92 11.37
N VAL A 159 6.23 -21.86 11.92
CA VAL A 159 5.17 -21.93 12.94
C VAL A 159 3.89 -21.28 12.45
N LEU A 160 2.75 -21.81 12.91
CA LEU A 160 1.46 -21.17 12.75
C LEU A 160 1.02 -20.60 14.09
N LYS A 161 0.85 -19.28 14.13
CA LYS A 161 0.37 -18.54 15.30
C LYS A 161 -1.08 -18.10 15.08
N ARG A 162 -1.85 -17.98 16.15
CA ARG A 162 -3.17 -17.34 16.10
C ARG A 162 -2.99 -15.89 15.64
N TYR A 163 -3.74 -15.46 14.63
CA TYR A 163 -3.79 -14.05 14.25
C TYR A 163 -5.08 -13.41 14.78
N ALA A 164 -4.94 -12.61 15.83
CA ALA A 164 -6.04 -11.89 16.48
C ALA A 164 -5.59 -10.44 16.75
N PRO A 165 -5.69 -9.55 15.76
CA PRO A 165 -5.22 -8.17 15.89
C PRO A 165 -6.02 -7.43 16.98
N THR A 166 -5.33 -6.66 17.83
CA THR A 166 -5.99 -5.86 18.88
C THR A 166 -6.66 -4.59 18.33
N LEU A 167 -6.36 -4.22 17.09
CA LEU A 167 -6.98 -3.10 16.40
C LEU A 167 -7.26 -3.51 14.95
N GLU A 168 -8.52 -3.47 14.56
CA GLU A 168 -8.96 -3.75 13.21
C GLU A 168 -10.21 -2.96 12.82
N ASN A 169 -10.49 -2.87 11.52
CA ASN A 169 -11.65 -2.18 10.98
C ASN A 169 -11.73 -0.70 11.39
N CYS A 170 -10.59 0.00 11.43
CA CYS A 170 -10.50 1.41 11.77
C CYS A 170 -10.11 2.26 10.56
N GLY A 171 -10.49 3.54 10.55
CA GLY A 171 -10.15 4.41 9.43
C GLY A 171 -10.04 5.90 9.72
N VAL A 172 -9.35 6.59 8.82
CA VAL A 172 -9.31 8.06 8.72
C VAL A 172 -9.75 8.44 7.31
N GLU A 173 -10.78 9.25 7.17
CA GLU A 173 -11.36 9.48 5.84
C GLU A 173 -11.99 10.86 5.60
N TYR A 174 -11.99 11.24 4.32
CA TYR A 174 -12.71 12.38 3.75
C TYR A 174 -12.41 13.73 4.43
N LEU A 175 -11.12 14.04 4.59
CA LEU A 175 -10.67 15.27 5.23
C LEU A 175 -9.32 15.75 4.70
N THR A 176 -9.01 17.02 4.96
CA THR A 176 -7.68 17.60 4.77
C THR A 176 -6.92 17.61 6.09
N ILE A 177 -5.63 17.24 6.06
CA ILE A 177 -4.68 17.47 7.14
C ILE A 177 -3.67 18.50 6.66
N GLU A 178 -3.55 19.62 7.37
CA GLU A 178 -2.69 20.73 6.98
C GLU A 178 -1.67 21.05 8.05
N PHE A 179 -0.42 21.13 7.61
CA PHE A 179 0.75 21.51 8.40
C PHE A 179 1.25 22.90 7.98
N PRO A 180 2.03 23.58 8.84
CA PRO A 180 2.63 24.86 8.50
C PRO A 180 3.52 24.79 7.25
N ALA A 181 3.46 25.82 6.40
CA ALA A 181 4.32 25.94 5.21
C ALA A 181 5.76 26.39 5.56
N THR A 182 6.43 25.69 6.46
CA THR A 182 7.82 25.98 6.83
C THR A 182 8.79 25.45 5.76
N PRO A 183 9.93 26.11 5.50
CA PRO A 183 10.95 25.57 4.62
C PRO A 183 11.36 24.15 5.04
N TYR A 184 11.43 23.22 4.09
CA TYR A 184 11.96 21.90 4.38
C TYR A 184 13.49 21.98 4.54
N ARG A 185 14.03 21.52 5.67
CA ARG A 185 15.45 21.72 6.02
C ARG A 185 16.38 20.66 5.42
N GLY A 186 15.83 19.64 4.77
CA GLY A 186 16.59 18.58 4.10
C GLY A 186 16.50 17.23 4.81
N HIS A 187 17.24 16.25 4.29
CA HIS A 187 17.15 14.85 4.70
C HIS A 187 17.43 14.68 6.20
N TRP A 188 16.62 13.87 6.89
CA TRP A 188 16.76 13.56 8.32
C TRP A 188 16.60 14.78 9.25
N THR A 189 15.81 15.77 8.86
CA THR A 189 15.58 16.98 9.69
C THR A 189 14.14 17.11 10.17
N GLU A 190 13.34 16.06 9.99
CA GLU A 190 11.89 16.06 10.20
C GLU A 190 11.57 16.20 11.69
N GLU A 191 10.67 17.12 12.01
CA GLU A 191 10.15 17.31 13.37
C GLU A 191 8.85 16.51 13.58
N GLY A 192 8.33 15.91 12.51
CA GLY A 192 7.17 15.03 12.54
C GLY A 192 5.89 15.77 12.22
N PHE A 193 5.85 16.45 11.08
CA PHE A 193 4.58 16.82 10.43
C PHE A 193 4.08 15.64 9.58
N ASN A 194 3.69 14.57 10.27
CA ASN A 194 3.25 13.31 9.67
C ASN A 194 1.74 13.09 9.93
N PRO A 195 0.92 12.77 8.92
CA PRO A 195 -0.54 12.81 9.06
C PRO A 195 -1.11 11.64 9.85
N VAL A 196 -0.84 10.41 9.40
CA VAL A 196 -1.45 9.18 9.92
C VAL A 196 -0.42 8.06 10.00
N GLU A 197 -0.39 7.34 11.12
CA GLU A 197 0.32 6.06 11.25
C GLU A 197 -0.69 4.94 11.51
N ILE A 198 -0.59 3.86 10.74
CA ILE A 198 -1.21 2.57 11.02
C ILE A 198 -0.09 1.61 11.40
N LYS A 199 -0.06 1.15 12.65
CA LYS A 199 1.01 0.33 13.17
C LYS A 199 0.49 -0.92 13.87
N GLY A 200 0.91 -2.09 13.43
CA GLY A 200 0.50 -3.36 14.04
C GLY A 200 -1.01 -3.62 14.01
N ALA A 201 -1.73 -3.05 13.04
CA ALA A 201 -3.18 -3.18 12.92
C ALA A 201 -3.56 -4.04 11.70
N ALA A 202 -4.82 -4.44 11.61
CA ALA A 202 -5.35 -5.18 10.46
C ALA A 202 -6.58 -4.50 9.86
N ASP A 203 -6.87 -4.72 8.58
CA ASP A 203 -8.13 -4.29 7.95
C ASP A 203 -8.47 -2.80 8.17
N CYS A 204 -7.46 -1.95 8.27
CA CYS A 204 -7.62 -0.50 8.50
C CYS A 204 -7.49 0.27 7.19
N TRP A 205 -8.00 1.50 7.15
CA TRP A 205 -7.94 2.31 5.93
C TRP A 205 -7.64 3.79 6.14
N ILE A 206 -7.13 4.39 5.07
CA ILE A 206 -7.06 5.84 4.91
C ILE A 206 -7.73 6.16 3.58
N ARG A 207 -8.77 7.00 3.57
CA ARG A 207 -9.57 7.20 2.36
C ARG A 207 -9.88 8.66 2.08
N GLY A 208 -9.58 9.14 0.88
CA GLY A 208 -9.94 10.50 0.45
C GLY A 208 -9.29 11.57 1.34
N LEU A 209 -7.97 11.51 1.48
CA LEU A 209 -7.21 12.48 2.27
C LEU A 209 -6.45 13.44 1.36
N LYS A 210 -6.51 14.72 1.69
CA LYS A 210 -5.56 15.72 1.18
C LYS A 210 -4.58 16.09 2.29
N ILE A 211 -3.29 16.03 2.00
CA ILE A 211 -2.22 16.30 2.95
C ILE A 211 -1.42 17.49 2.44
N VAL A 212 -1.30 18.52 3.27
CA VAL A 212 -0.73 19.81 2.89
C VAL A 212 0.52 20.11 3.73
N ASN A 213 1.64 20.39 3.06
CA ASN A 213 2.95 20.72 3.65
C ASN A 213 3.54 19.66 4.62
N PRO A 214 3.41 18.35 4.39
CA PRO A 214 3.93 17.36 5.34
C PRO A 214 5.46 17.31 5.35
N ASP A 215 6.02 16.83 6.47
CA ASP A 215 7.39 16.29 6.51
C ASP A 215 7.40 14.90 5.87
N SER A 216 6.47 14.04 6.26
CA SER A 216 6.21 12.74 5.64
C SER A 216 4.71 12.49 5.53
N GLY A 217 4.27 11.67 4.58
CA GLY A 217 2.89 11.20 4.51
C GLY A 217 2.63 9.96 5.37
N PRO A 218 1.61 9.15 5.03
CA PRO A 218 1.20 8.03 5.87
C PRO A 218 2.24 6.91 5.99
N PHE A 219 2.37 6.38 7.20
CA PHE A 219 3.15 5.16 7.48
C PHE A 219 2.24 3.99 7.82
N VAL A 220 2.37 2.88 7.10
CA VAL A 220 1.75 1.59 7.42
C VAL A 220 2.86 0.62 7.83
N ILE A 221 2.99 0.33 9.12
CA ILE A 221 4.14 -0.40 9.67
C ILE A 221 3.65 -1.69 10.35
N GLY A 222 4.20 -2.85 9.96
CA GLY A 222 3.88 -4.14 10.58
C GLY A 222 2.38 -4.45 10.62
N SER A 223 1.63 -3.89 9.67
CA SER A 223 0.17 -4.00 9.56
C SER A 223 -0.20 -4.85 8.35
N VAL A 224 -1.41 -5.40 8.34
CA VAL A 224 -1.85 -6.36 7.32
C VAL A 224 -3.20 -5.95 6.74
N PHE A 225 -3.43 -6.17 5.45
CA PHE A 225 -4.71 -5.90 4.77
C PHE A 225 -5.21 -4.45 4.90
N CYS A 226 -4.29 -3.50 5.09
CA CYS A 226 -4.65 -2.09 5.17
C CYS A 226 -4.76 -1.46 3.78
N THR A 227 -5.73 -0.56 3.58
CA THR A 227 -5.99 0.09 2.30
C THR A 227 -5.89 1.62 2.38
N LEU A 228 -5.02 2.21 1.57
CA LEU A 228 -4.93 3.64 1.32
C LEU A 228 -5.58 3.93 -0.04
N ASP A 229 -6.58 4.79 -0.09
CA ASP A 229 -7.35 5.06 -1.32
C ASP A 229 -7.64 6.56 -1.47
N GLY A 230 -7.17 7.19 -2.54
CA GLY A 230 -7.48 8.61 -2.77
C GLY A 230 -6.62 9.55 -1.91
N ILE A 231 -5.30 9.42 -1.99
CA ILE A 231 -4.36 10.26 -1.22
C ILE A 231 -3.78 11.35 -2.12
N GLU A 232 -3.94 12.61 -1.72
CA GLU A 232 -3.40 13.77 -2.44
C GLU A 232 -2.38 14.53 -1.59
N PHE A 233 -1.22 14.84 -2.18
CA PHE A 233 -0.21 15.69 -1.55
C PHE A 233 -0.05 17.01 -2.28
N THR A 234 0.03 18.10 -1.52
CA THR A 234 0.38 19.43 -2.02
C THR A 234 1.31 20.13 -1.04
N SER A 235 2.17 21.00 -1.55
CA SER A 235 3.08 21.76 -0.69
C SER A 235 3.41 23.12 -1.29
N THR A 236 3.36 24.15 -0.44
CA THR A 236 3.89 25.49 -0.74
C THR A 236 5.19 25.75 0.02
N ARG A 237 5.76 24.72 0.67
CA ARG A 237 7.04 24.82 1.38
C ARG A 237 8.15 25.16 0.38
N LYS A 238 9.09 26.02 0.77
CA LYS A 238 10.35 26.15 0.03
C LYS A 238 11.07 24.79 0.05
N PRO A 239 11.45 24.22 -1.12
CA PRO A 239 12.14 22.95 -1.17
C PRO A 239 13.57 23.06 -0.59
N ALA A 240 14.11 21.90 -0.24
CA ALA A 240 15.52 21.70 0.04
C ALA A 240 16.29 21.48 -1.28
N VAL A 241 17.06 20.41 -1.38
CA VAL A 241 17.79 20.00 -2.59
C VAL A 241 16.84 19.37 -3.62
N GLU A 242 17.12 19.54 -4.91
CA GLU A 242 16.40 18.85 -6.01
C GLU A 242 14.87 18.98 -6.01
N ASP A 243 14.36 20.14 -5.57
CA ASP A 243 12.93 20.41 -5.39
C ASP A 243 12.21 19.52 -4.37
N ILE A 244 12.97 18.84 -3.50
CA ILE A 244 12.43 17.96 -2.46
C ILE A 244 11.85 18.79 -1.31
N GLN A 245 10.63 18.47 -0.89
CA GLN A 245 9.85 19.21 0.11
C GLN A 245 9.42 18.33 1.30
N GLY A 246 9.86 17.08 1.36
CA GLY A 246 9.59 16.13 2.45
C GLY A 246 10.47 14.87 2.36
N HIS A 247 10.33 13.97 3.32
CA HIS A 247 11.16 12.77 3.46
C HIS A 247 10.51 11.52 2.86
N HIS A 248 9.41 11.02 3.44
CA HIS A 248 8.67 9.86 2.93
C HIS A 248 7.26 10.27 2.46
N GLY A 249 6.83 9.86 1.27
CA GLY A 249 5.49 10.12 0.75
C GLY A 249 4.47 9.12 1.32
N ILE A 250 4.39 7.92 0.74
CA ILE A 250 3.52 6.84 1.23
C ILE A 250 4.37 5.61 1.52
N SER A 251 4.34 5.13 2.76
CA SER A 251 5.16 3.99 3.20
C SER A 251 4.29 2.77 3.51
N LEU A 252 4.45 1.70 2.74
CA LEU A 252 3.85 0.39 3.01
C LEU A 252 4.93 -0.57 3.52
N MET A 253 5.19 -0.53 4.82
CA MET A 253 6.12 -1.37 5.56
C MET A 253 5.38 -2.50 6.29
N GLY A 254 4.35 -3.04 5.64
CA GLY A 254 3.47 -4.10 6.13
C GLY A 254 3.40 -5.27 5.15
N VAL A 255 2.39 -6.12 5.31
CA VAL A 255 2.14 -7.28 4.44
C VAL A 255 0.76 -7.15 3.79
N ASP A 256 0.66 -7.46 2.50
CA ASP A 256 -0.60 -7.50 1.75
C ASP A 256 -1.44 -6.20 1.88
N CYS A 257 -0.80 -5.04 1.95
CA CYS A 257 -1.45 -3.74 1.97
C CYS A 257 -1.60 -3.16 0.56
N LEU A 258 -2.63 -2.34 0.37
CA LEU A 258 -2.96 -1.70 -0.91
C LEU A 258 -2.93 -0.19 -0.77
N CYS A 259 -2.21 0.50 -1.66
CA CYS A 259 -2.37 1.92 -1.91
C CYS A 259 -2.88 2.11 -3.34
N ARG A 260 -3.97 2.86 -3.52
CA ARG A 260 -4.46 3.20 -4.85
C ARG A 260 -4.98 4.62 -4.97
N ASN A 261 -5.11 5.09 -6.21
CA ASN A 261 -5.69 6.39 -6.54
C ASN A 261 -4.95 7.55 -5.86
N PHE A 262 -3.62 7.57 -5.91
CA PHE A 262 -2.82 8.62 -5.27
C PHE A 262 -2.34 9.69 -6.25
N ASN A 263 -2.14 10.91 -5.75
CA ASN A 263 -1.59 12.05 -6.48
C ASN A 263 -0.52 12.77 -5.64
N ILE A 264 0.74 12.68 -6.05
CA ILE A 264 1.87 13.32 -5.37
C ILE A 264 2.27 14.60 -6.13
N GLY A 265 1.74 15.74 -5.69
CA GLY A 265 1.98 17.07 -6.28
C GLY A 265 3.24 17.79 -5.78
N MET A 266 4.15 17.06 -5.13
CA MET A 266 5.41 17.54 -4.56
C MET A 266 6.47 16.42 -4.72
N LYS A 267 7.71 16.65 -4.27
CA LYS A 267 8.73 15.59 -4.20
C LYS A 267 9.11 15.26 -2.77
N PHE A 268 9.15 13.98 -2.44
CA PHE A 268 9.78 13.45 -1.23
C PHE A 268 11.14 12.85 -1.56
N PHE A 269 12.06 12.67 -0.59
CA PHE A 269 13.24 11.82 -0.81
C PHE A 269 12.85 10.41 -1.25
N HIS A 270 11.78 9.89 -0.65
CA HIS A 270 11.22 8.57 -0.89
C HIS A 270 9.71 8.69 -1.15
N ASP A 271 9.26 8.76 -2.40
CA ASP A 271 7.84 9.03 -2.68
C ASP A 271 6.93 7.84 -2.33
N LEU A 272 7.30 6.62 -2.77
CA LEU A 272 6.63 5.38 -2.37
C LEU A 272 7.67 4.45 -1.73
N THR A 273 7.50 4.10 -0.45
CA THR A 273 8.46 3.28 0.29
C THR A 273 7.93 1.89 0.59
N VAL A 274 8.77 0.89 0.33
CA VAL A 274 8.66 -0.49 0.83
C VAL A 274 9.99 -0.85 1.50
N SER A 275 9.95 -1.43 2.70
CA SER A 275 11.14 -1.76 3.52
C SER A 275 10.80 -2.77 4.63
N GLN A 276 11.79 -3.16 5.44
CA GLN A 276 11.60 -3.95 6.67
C GLN A 276 10.78 -5.24 6.44
N GLY A 277 11.14 -6.02 5.42
CA GLY A 277 10.43 -7.26 5.09
C GLY A 277 9.05 -7.04 4.47
N SER A 278 8.70 -5.82 4.09
CA SER A 278 7.42 -5.51 3.43
C SER A 278 7.17 -6.42 2.23
N THR A 279 6.02 -7.09 2.25
CA THR A 279 5.78 -8.21 1.36
C THR A 279 4.38 -8.17 0.76
N GLY A 280 4.28 -8.36 -0.56
CA GLY A 280 2.98 -8.49 -1.23
C GLY A 280 2.14 -7.21 -1.26
N ASN A 281 2.75 -6.05 -1.00
CA ASN A 281 2.04 -4.77 -1.06
C ASN A 281 1.84 -4.33 -2.50
N VAL A 282 0.80 -3.51 -2.71
CA VAL A 282 0.43 -3.01 -4.04
C VAL A 282 0.33 -1.49 -4.01
N PHE A 283 0.95 -0.83 -4.98
CA PHE A 283 0.65 0.54 -5.37
C PHE A 283 -0.01 0.53 -6.76
N SER A 284 -1.24 1.03 -6.85
CA SER A 284 -2.09 0.96 -8.05
C SER A 284 -2.65 2.32 -8.44
N ASN A 285 -2.81 2.57 -9.74
CA ASN A 285 -3.52 3.74 -10.29
C ASN A 285 -3.07 5.10 -9.68
N GLY A 286 -1.78 5.40 -9.78
CA GLY A 286 -1.17 6.57 -9.14
C GLY A 286 -0.62 7.60 -10.12
N ARG A 287 -0.40 8.83 -9.65
CA ARG A 287 0.35 9.85 -10.39
C ARG A 287 1.29 10.65 -9.48
N ALA A 288 2.42 11.09 -10.02
CA ALA A 288 3.32 12.01 -9.35
C ALA A 288 4.00 12.94 -10.36
N ILE A 289 4.56 14.06 -9.87
CA ILE A 289 5.29 14.99 -10.74
C ILE A 289 6.65 14.42 -11.22
N ASP A 290 7.32 13.63 -10.38
CA ASP A 290 8.58 12.93 -10.66
C ASP A 290 8.85 11.88 -9.58
N LEU A 291 8.36 10.66 -9.81
CA LEU A 291 8.27 9.61 -8.79
C LEU A 291 9.61 8.93 -8.49
N ALA A 292 9.93 8.73 -7.22
CA ALA A 292 10.89 7.73 -6.73
C ALA A 292 10.17 6.55 -6.06
N ILE A 293 10.41 5.34 -6.57
CA ILE A 293 9.90 4.10 -5.96
C ILE A 293 11.02 3.51 -5.09
N ASP A 294 10.98 3.90 -3.82
CA ASP A 294 11.95 3.55 -2.81
C ASP A 294 11.75 2.11 -2.32
N ASN A 295 12.43 1.19 -2.99
CA ASN A 295 12.68 -0.15 -2.45
C ASN A 295 13.82 -0.02 -1.44
N HIS A 296 13.48 0.54 -0.28
CA HIS A 296 14.42 0.83 0.77
C HIS A 296 14.98 -0.50 1.26
N ARG A 297 16.32 -0.64 1.29
CA ARG A 297 16.98 -1.89 1.73
C ARG A 297 16.39 -2.40 3.04
N HIS A 298 16.65 -3.67 3.34
CA HIS A 298 16.00 -4.49 4.37
C HIS A 298 14.82 -5.33 3.81
N VAL A 299 15.12 -6.09 2.75
CA VAL A 299 14.32 -7.21 2.23
C VAL A 299 12.87 -6.90 1.78
N PRO A 300 12.57 -5.84 1.01
CA PRO A 300 11.28 -5.75 0.32
C PRO A 300 11.10 -6.92 -0.65
N TYR A 301 10.00 -7.67 -0.56
CA TYR A 301 9.79 -8.92 -1.30
C TYR A 301 8.41 -8.94 -1.99
N GLU A 302 8.38 -9.19 -3.31
CA GLU A 302 7.13 -9.34 -4.08
C GLU A 302 6.12 -8.19 -4.02
N ASN A 303 6.59 -6.94 -3.98
CA ASN A 303 5.71 -5.78 -4.05
C ASN A 303 5.37 -5.45 -5.52
N LEU A 304 4.15 -4.99 -5.76
CA LEU A 304 3.62 -4.65 -7.09
C LEU A 304 3.40 -3.14 -7.21
N PHE A 305 3.91 -2.56 -8.30
CA PHE A 305 3.66 -1.19 -8.72
C PHE A 305 2.99 -1.24 -10.08
N THR A 306 1.71 -0.85 -10.16
CA THR A 306 0.89 -1.04 -11.36
C THR A 306 0.09 0.20 -11.71
N GLN A 307 0.04 0.56 -12.99
CA GLN A 307 -0.68 1.73 -13.49
C GLN A 307 -0.32 3.03 -12.83
N ILE A 308 0.88 3.51 -13.13
CA ILE A 308 1.40 4.72 -12.51
C ILE A 308 1.88 5.69 -13.59
N ASP A 309 1.40 6.93 -13.55
CA ASP A 309 2.05 8.05 -14.22
C ASP A 309 3.13 8.62 -13.29
N ALA A 310 4.37 8.18 -13.49
CA ALA A 310 5.52 8.57 -12.68
C ALA A 310 6.06 9.97 -13.03
N GLY A 311 5.40 10.71 -13.92
CA GLY A 311 5.75 12.08 -14.25
C GLY A 311 7.04 12.18 -15.08
N LEU A 312 7.98 13.01 -14.65
CA LEU A 312 9.25 13.22 -15.38
C LEU A 312 10.04 11.93 -15.58
N GLY A 313 10.07 11.03 -14.59
CA GLY A 313 10.77 9.75 -14.65
C GLY A 313 12.28 9.89 -14.52
N THR A 314 12.77 10.88 -13.77
CA THR A 314 14.22 11.09 -13.58
C THR A 314 14.81 10.30 -12.42
N ARG A 315 13.97 9.76 -11.54
CA ARG A 315 14.38 9.20 -10.25
C ARG A 315 13.63 7.92 -9.84
N LEU A 316 13.02 7.23 -10.80
CA LEU A 316 12.16 6.06 -10.54
C LEU A 316 12.86 5.00 -9.69
N TRP A 317 14.14 4.76 -9.96
CA TRP A 317 14.98 3.76 -9.29
C TRP A 317 15.73 4.29 -8.07
N THR A 318 15.51 5.54 -7.67
CA THR A 318 16.18 6.11 -6.50
C THR A 318 15.59 5.47 -5.25
N SER A 319 16.44 4.72 -4.55
CA SER A 319 16.11 4.01 -3.32
C SER A 319 17.12 4.31 -2.22
N GLY A 320 16.64 4.34 -0.98
CA GLY A 320 17.42 4.49 0.24
C GLY A 320 17.82 3.17 0.89
N GLY A 321 18.26 3.28 2.15
CA GLY A 321 18.74 2.17 2.95
C GLY A 321 20.25 2.09 3.03
N SER A 322 20.74 1.76 4.23
CA SER A 322 22.18 1.68 4.50
C SER A 322 22.83 0.53 3.73
N SER A 323 24.02 0.78 3.16
CA SER A 323 24.84 -0.30 2.58
C SER A 323 25.11 -1.40 3.60
N GLY A 324 25.13 -2.65 3.14
CA GLY A 324 25.24 -3.84 4.01
C GLY A 324 23.92 -4.42 4.48
N GLN A 325 22.76 -3.90 4.02
CA GLN A 325 21.43 -4.43 4.34
C GLN A 325 20.77 -5.19 3.17
N GLY A 326 21.61 -5.77 2.30
CA GLY A 326 21.21 -6.46 1.09
C GLY A 326 20.87 -5.50 -0.05
N LYS A 327 20.59 -6.04 -1.24
CA LYS A 327 20.07 -5.26 -2.37
C LYS A 327 18.76 -4.56 -2.02
N HIS A 328 18.44 -3.52 -2.77
CA HIS A 328 17.24 -2.68 -2.56
C HIS A 328 15.93 -3.49 -2.54
N ALA A 329 15.77 -4.44 -3.46
CA ALA A 329 14.65 -5.37 -3.51
C ALA A 329 15.14 -6.82 -3.48
N ALA A 330 14.43 -7.67 -2.72
CA ALA A 330 14.45 -9.10 -2.93
C ALA A 330 13.69 -9.45 -4.23
N ALA A 331 13.61 -10.73 -4.58
CA ALA A 331 13.01 -11.12 -5.85
C ALA A 331 11.49 -10.88 -5.89
N GLY A 332 10.94 -10.83 -7.10
CA GLY A 332 9.51 -10.79 -7.36
C GLY A 332 8.89 -9.39 -7.35
N ALA A 333 9.68 -8.31 -7.24
CA ALA A 333 9.14 -6.98 -7.44
C ALA A 333 8.65 -6.80 -8.88
N VAL A 334 7.42 -6.32 -9.03
CA VAL A 334 6.75 -6.16 -10.32
C VAL A 334 6.48 -4.70 -10.60
N PHE A 335 6.97 -4.22 -11.74
CA PHE A 335 6.70 -2.90 -12.27
C PHE A 335 5.89 -3.07 -13.55
N TRP A 336 4.64 -2.63 -13.53
CA TRP A 336 3.64 -2.93 -14.54
C TRP A 336 2.95 -1.66 -15.03
N ASN A 337 3.09 -1.36 -16.32
CA ASN A 337 2.44 -0.22 -16.96
C ASN A 337 2.77 1.11 -16.27
N ILE A 338 4.06 1.44 -16.20
CA ILE A 338 4.53 2.69 -15.60
C ILE A 338 4.92 3.66 -16.70
N LYS A 339 4.20 4.77 -16.77
CA LYS A 339 4.39 5.83 -17.74
C LYS A 339 5.34 6.89 -17.19
N THR A 340 6.28 7.30 -18.02
CA THR A 340 7.20 8.41 -17.77
C THR A 340 7.30 9.31 -18.99
N LYS A 341 7.67 10.57 -18.79
CA LYS A 341 7.99 11.50 -19.89
C LYS A 341 9.35 11.20 -20.51
N LYS A 342 10.33 10.79 -19.71
CA LYS A 342 11.66 10.38 -20.16
C LYS A 342 11.82 8.88 -20.19
N ASP A 343 12.65 8.40 -21.09
CA ASP A 343 13.07 7.01 -21.11
C ASP A 343 13.92 6.68 -19.89
N LEU A 344 13.57 5.59 -19.22
CA LEU A 344 14.19 5.09 -18.00
C LEU A 344 15.47 4.33 -18.34
N ALA A 345 16.55 4.52 -17.58
CA ALA A 345 17.64 3.55 -17.60
C ALA A 345 17.20 2.24 -16.95
N MET A 346 17.94 1.15 -17.17
CA MET A 346 17.80 -0.04 -16.34
C MET A 346 18.18 0.27 -14.88
N PRO A 347 17.53 -0.36 -13.88
CA PRO A 347 17.98 -0.29 -12.50
C PRO A 347 19.40 -0.87 -12.37
N SER A 348 20.15 -0.41 -11.36
CA SER A 348 21.52 -0.89 -11.13
C SER A 348 21.54 -2.37 -10.73
N ALA A 349 22.68 -3.03 -10.90
CA ALA A 349 22.86 -4.43 -10.47
C ALA A 349 22.69 -4.64 -8.94
N ASP A 350 22.78 -3.58 -8.16
CA ASP A 350 22.59 -3.58 -6.71
C ASP A 350 21.13 -3.32 -6.32
N PHE A 351 20.25 -3.06 -7.30
CA PHE A 351 18.83 -2.87 -7.05
C PHE A 351 18.13 -4.18 -6.69
N ALA A 352 18.35 -5.24 -7.47
CA ALA A 352 17.69 -6.54 -7.29
C ALA A 352 18.58 -7.69 -7.79
N PRO A 353 18.35 -8.95 -7.36
CA PRO A 353 19.02 -10.10 -7.94
C PRO A 353 18.68 -10.27 -9.42
N ASP A 354 19.58 -10.86 -10.20
CA ASP A 354 19.28 -11.22 -11.58
C ASP A 354 18.05 -12.16 -11.64
N GLY A 355 17.19 -11.93 -12.63
CA GLY A 355 15.86 -12.52 -12.76
C GLY A 355 14.84 -12.03 -11.72
N GLY A 356 15.25 -11.19 -10.76
CA GLY A 356 14.43 -10.78 -9.61
C GLY A 356 13.32 -9.78 -9.92
N LEU A 357 13.34 -9.12 -11.08
CA LEU A 357 12.34 -8.12 -11.46
C LEU A 357 11.48 -8.60 -12.63
N VAL A 358 10.22 -8.16 -12.61
CA VAL A 358 9.29 -8.20 -13.74
C VAL A 358 9.04 -6.76 -14.16
N LEU A 359 9.45 -6.41 -15.38
CA LEU A 359 9.34 -5.07 -15.94
C LEU A 359 8.48 -5.14 -17.21
N ALA A 360 7.21 -4.75 -17.15
CA ALA A 360 6.30 -4.81 -18.28
C ALA A 360 5.60 -3.47 -18.50
N GLY A 361 5.60 -2.95 -19.73
CA GLY A 361 4.97 -1.66 -20.00
C GLY A 361 5.75 -0.45 -19.47
N LEU A 362 7.07 -0.43 -19.65
CA LEU A 362 7.97 0.68 -19.30
C LEU A 362 8.82 1.08 -20.50
N LYS A 363 9.08 2.38 -20.68
CA LYS A 363 10.05 2.87 -21.68
C LYS A 363 11.47 2.76 -21.14
N LEU A 364 12.13 1.63 -21.38
CA LEU A 364 13.47 1.34 -20.87
C LEU A 364 14.57 1.54 -21.94
N ARG A 365 15.73 2.01 -21.49
CA ARG A 365 17.00 2.05 -22.23
C ARG A 365 17.96 1.08 -21.56
N ALA A 366 18.11 -0.10 -22.15
CA ALA A 366 19.04 -1.13 -21.70
C ALA A 366 20.36 -1.06 -22.46
N ARG A 367 21.49 -1.21 -21.74
CA ARG A 367 22.80 -1.47 -22.32
C ARG A 367 22.90 -2.94 -22.73
N LYS A 368 23.78 -3.28 -23.68
CA LYS A 368 24.00 -4.67 -24.13
C LYS A 368 24.29 -5.63 -22.97
N SER A 369 25.02 -5.18 -21.95
CA SER A 369 25.37 -5.96 -20.75
C SER A 369 24.22 -6.20 -19.76
N GLU A 370 23.07 -5.57 -19.99
CA GLU A 370 21.88 -5.62 -19.13
C GLU A 370 20.75 -6.46 -19.75
N VAL A 371 20.87 -6.82 -21.03
CA VAL A 371 19.89 -7.64 -21.73
C VAL A 371 19.82 -9.02 -21.09
N GLY A 372 18.60 -9.50 -20.81
CA GLY A 372 18.36 -10.81 -20.20
C GLY A 372 18.58 -10.86 -18.69
N ARG A 373 18.99 -9.77 -18.05
CA ARG A 373 19.16 -9.73 -16.58
C ARG A 373 17.85 -9.86 -15.83
N HIS A 374 16.76 -9.34 -16.36
CA HIS A 374 15.44 -9.40 -15.74
C HIS A 374 14.40 -9.80 -16.77
N HIS A 375 13.20 -10.16 -16.31
CA HIS A 375 12.08 -10.37 -17.22
C HIS A 375 11.55 -9.01 -17.68
N ILE A 376 11.63 -8.75 -18.99
CA ILE A 376 11.26 -7.48 -19.60
C ILE A 376 10.30 -7.75 -20.76
N ASP A 377 9.11 -7.19 -20.66
CA ASP A 377 8.16 -7.11 -21.78
C ASP A 377 8.20 -5.69 -22.34
N ASP A 378 8.81 -5.55 -23.52
CA ASP A 378 8.93 -4.28 -24.24
C ASP A 378 7.61 -3.91 -24.92
N ILE A 379 6.66 -3.49 -24.08
CA ILE A 379 5.33 -3.03 -24.47
C ILE A 379 5.25 -1.53 -24.18
N THR A 380 4.66 -0.77 -25.10
CA THR A 380 4.50 0.67 -24.90
C THR A 380 3.63 0.93 -23.66
N PRO A 381 4.06 1.80 -22.71
CA PRO A 381 3.22 2.17 -21.58
C PRO A 381 1.89 2.76 -22.03
N GLY A 382 0.80 2.33 -21.38
CA GLY A 382 -0.58 2.64 -21.75
C GLY A 382 -1.24 1.64 -22.70
N SER A 383 -0.46 0.75 -23.33
CA SER A 383 -0.95 -0.27 -24.26
C SER A 383 -0.90 -1.70 -23.70
N LEU A 384 -0.44 -1.86 -22.46
CA LEU A 384 -0.35 -3.16 -21.78
C LEU A 384 -1.74 -3.65 -21.36
N GLU A 385 -2.06 -4.91 -21.68
CA GLU A 385 -3.31 -5.57 -21.31
C GLU A 385 -3.01 -6.79 -20.42
N PRO A 386 -3.53 -6.84 -19.18
CA PRO A 386 -4.38 -5.82 -18.59
C PRO A 386 -3.63 -4.52 -18.24
N PRO A 387 -4.33 -3.37 -18.26
CA PRO A 387 -3.79 -2.11 -17.82
C PRO A 387 -3.27 -2.17 -16.37
N ASP A 388 -4.17 -2.47 -15.43
CA ASP A 388 -3.88 -2.66 -14.01
C ASP A 388 -3.86 -4.14 -13.67
N LEU A 389 -2.70 -4.64 -13.27
CA LEU A 389 -2.52 -6.06 -12.96
C LEU A 389 -3.30 -6.47 -11.70
N HIS A 390 -3.30 -5.61 -10.67
CA HIS A 390 -3.99 -5.90 -9.41
C HIS A 390 -5.50 -5.94 -9.61
N GLU A 391 -6.09 -4.93 -10.26
CA GLU A 391 -7.54 -4.91 -10.49
C GLU A 391 -7.98 -6.08 -11.38
N SER A 392 -7.15 -6.50 -12.34
CA SER A 392 -7.45 -7.65 -13.19
C SER A 392 -7.35 -8.97 -12.42
N GLN A 393 -6.35 -9.13 -11.56
CA GLN A 393 -6.25 -10.28 -10.65
C GLN A 393 -7.42 -10.31 -9.66
N ARG A 394 -7.83 -9.15 -9.14
CA ARG A 394 -8.99 -8.99 -8.27
C ARG A 394 -10.27 -9.39 -9.00
N ALA A 395 -10.52 -8.88 -10.21
CA ALA A 395 -11.67 -9.25 -11.02
C ALA A 395 -11.70 -10.75 -11.33
N LYS A 396 -10.56 -11.34 -11.70
CA LYS A 396 -10.44 -12.78 -11.94
C LYS A 396 -10.76 -13.60 -10.67
N ARG A 397 -10.21 -13.22 -9.52
CA ARG A 397 -10.44 -13.91 -8.23
C ARG A 397 -11.90 -13.86 -7.81
N LEU A 398 -12.53 -12.72 -8.04
CA LEU A 398 -13.95 -12.47 -7.74
C LEU A 398 -14.90 -13.16 -8.75
N GLY A 399 -14.36 -13.64 -9.88
CA GLY A 399 -15.11 -14.27 -10.96
C GLY A 399 -16.13 -13.34 -11.64
N PRO A 400 -16.91 -13.85 -12.61
CA PRO A 400 -18.05 -13.12 -13.20
C PRO A 400 -19.14 -12.72 -12.19
N ALA A 401 -19.04 -13.19 -10.93
CA ALA A 401 -20.04 -13.02 -9.87
C ALA A 401 -19.63 -12.01 -8.78
N SER A 402 -18.58 -11.21 -8.97
CA SER A 402 -18.38 -10.01 -8.13
C SER A 402 -18.11 -8.71 -8.90
N GLN A 403 -18.83 -8.51 -10.02
CA GLN A 403 -19.74 -7.38 -9.92
C GLN A 403 -20.62 -7.72 -8.72
N VAL A 404 -20.61 -6.88 -7.67
CA VAL A 404 -21.72 -6.85 -6.70
C VAL A 404 -22.95 -7.20 -7.51
N ALA A 405 -23.70 -8.21 -7.11
CA ALA A 405 -25.02 -8.42 -7.66
C ALA A 405 -25.70 -7.05 -7.54
N GLY A 406 -25.62 -6.27 -8.62
CA GLY A 406 -26.51 -5.19 -8.88
C GLY A 406 -27.79 -5.96 -8.91
N THR A 407 -28.49 -5.98 -7.78
CA THR A 407 -29.93 -5.84 -7.76
C THR A 407 -30.26 -5.12 -9.04
N ALA A 408 -30.83 -5.82 -10.03
CA ALA A 408 -31.02 -5.29 -11.37
C ALA A 408 -31.44 -3.83 -11.22
N ALA A 409 -30.52 -2.89 -11.54
CA ALA A 409 -30.57 -1.57 -10.90
C ALA A 409 -31.95 -0.99 -11.19
N LYS A 410 -32.74 -0.80 -10.13
CA LYS A 410 -34.14 -0.41 -10.30
C LYS A 410 -34.14 0.92 -11.03
N ALA A 411 -34.91 1.04 -12.11
CA ALA A 411 -35.11 2.35 -12.72
C ALA A 411 -35.82 3.24 -11.70
N HIS A 412 -35.27 4.42 -11.46
CA HIS A 412 -35.87 5.44 -10.62
C HIS A 412 -36.39 6.58 -11.50
N THR A 413 -37.44 7.24 -11.03
CA THR A 413 -37.90 8.49 -11.62
C THR A 413 -36.94 9.62 -11.23
N TRP A 414 -36.37 10.29 -12.22
CA TRP A 414 -35.52 11.48 -12.03
C TRP A 414 -36.24 12.70 -12.57
N THR A 415 -36.44 13.71 -11.74
CA THR A 415 -37.18 14.92 -12.08
C THR A 415 -36.27 16.13 -12.01
N ASN A 416 -36.24 16.93 -13.08
CA ASN A 416 -35.46 18.15 -13.13
C ASN A 416 -36.17 19.33 -12.45
N THR A 417 -35.50 20.47 -12.31
CA THR A 417 -36.06 21.69 -11.70
C THR A 417 -37.25 22.28 -12.47
N THR A 418 -37.45 21.88 -13.73
CA THR A 418 -38.61 22.28 -14.56
C THR A 418 -39.79 21.30 -14.47
N GLY A 419 -39.70 20.25 -13.65
CA GLY A 419 -40.76 19.25 -13.48
C GLY A 419 -40.81 18.15 -14.55
N ARG A 420 -39.83 18.08 -15.46
CA ARG A 420 -39.73 16.98 -16.44
C ARG A 420 -39.08 15.77 -15.80
N SER A 421 -39.66 14.60 -16.03
CA SER A 421 -39.22 13.34 -15.43
C SER A 421 -38.72 12.34 -16.49
N ILE A 422 -37.69 11.57 -16.14
CA ILE A 422 -37.18 10.42 -16.91
C ILE A 422 -37.09 9.18 -16.02
N GLN A 423 -37.07 8.00 -16.62
CA GLN A 423 -36.72 6.75 -15.95
C GLN A 423 -35.27 6.40 -16.26
N ALA A 424 -34.44 6.29 -15.23
CA ALA A 424 -33.04 5.92 -15.41
C ALA A 424 -32.48 5.19 -14.18
N GLN A 425 -31.47 4.36 -14.40
CA GLN A 425 -30.78 3.67 -13.32
C GLN A 425 -29.70 4.57 -12.73
N PHE A 426 -29.55 4.56 -11.41
CA PHE A 426 -28.44 5.24 -10.77
C PHE A 426 -27.13 4.48 -11.00
N VAL A 427 -26.06 5.19 -11.36
CA VAL A 427 -24.71 4.61 -11.51
C VAL A 427 -23.79 5.05 -10.37
N ARG A 428 -23.57 6.36 -10.23
CA ARG A 428 -22.78 6.99 -9.15
C ARG A 428 -22.93 8.51 -9.17
N VAL A 429 -22.55 9.17 -8.08
CA VAL A 429 -22.26 10.61 -8.09
C VAL A 429 -20.79 10.84 -8.47
N GLU A 430 -20.53 11.76 -9.40
CA GLU A 430 -19.18 12.09 -9.87
C GLU A 430 -19.03 13.61 -10.01
N GLY A 431 -18.32 14.21 -9.06
CA GLY A 431 -18.15 15.67 -8.98
C GLY A 431 -19.50 16.38 -8.82
N ALA A 432 -19.83 17.26 -9.77
CA ALA A 432 -21.07 18.04 -9.78
C ALA A 432 -22.24 17.33 -10.48
N ASN A 433 -22.05 16.08 -10.91
CA ASN A 433 -23.04 15.32 -11.69
C ASN A 433 -23.44 14.04 -10.98
N VAL A 434 -24.66 13.58 -11.26
CA VAL A 434 -25.04 12.17 -11.10
C VAL A 434 -24.96 11.48 -12.45
N LEU A 435 -24.33 10.31 -12.52
CA LEU A 435 -24.34 9.47 -13.71
C LEU A 435 -25.58 8.59 -13.67
N LEU A 436 -26.43 8.74 -14.70
CA LEU A 436 -27.65 7.97 -14.88
C LEU A 436 -27.52 7.10 -16.12
N ARG A 437 -27.91 5.82 -16.01
CA ARG A 437 -27.92 4.89 -17.14
C ARG A 437 -29.31 4.81 -17.76
N MET A 438 -29.39 5.11 -19.04
CA MET A 438 -30.59 5.04 -19.88
C MET A 438 -30.23 4.38 -21.21
N ASP A 439 -30.98 3.35 -21.62
CA ASP A 439 -30.72 2.56 -22.84
C ASP A 439 -29.26 2.06 -22.96
N GLY A 440 -28.67 1.65 -21.83
CA GLY A 440 -27.30 1.13 -21.76
C GLY A 440 -26.19 2.18 -21.84
N LYS A 441 -26.52 3.48 -21.89
CA LYS A 441 -25.54 4.58 -21.91
C LYS A 441 -25.57 5.36 -20.60
N ASP A 442 -24.37 5.70 -20.10
CA ASP A 442 -24.21 6.53 -18.92
C ASP A 442 -24.22 8.01 -19.32
N ILE A 443 -25.19 8.75 -18.78
CA ILE A 443 -25.42 10.16 -19.07
C ILE A 443 -25.16 10.95 -17.79
N PRO A 444 -24.21 11.90 -17.80
CA PRO A 444 -24.02 12.80 -16.68
C PRO A 444 -25.16 13.83 -16.63
N VAL A 445 -25.83 13.92 -15.48
CA VAL A 445 -26.86 14.91 -15.21
C VAL A 445 -26.38 15.84 -14.09
N PRO A 446 -26.29 17.17 -14.32
CA PRO A 446 -25.87 18.09 -13.28
C PRO A 446 -26.79 18.03 -12.07
N LEU A 447 -26.22 17.89 -10.87
CA LEU A 447 -27.00 17.87 -9.63
C LEU A 447 -27.84 19.15 -9.48
N THR A 448 -27.32 20.29 -9.91
CA THR A 448 -28.02 21.59 -9.92
C THR A 448 -29.25 21.63 -10.83
N SER A 449 -29.37 20.70 -11.77
CA SER A 449 -30.53 20.59 -12.66
C SER A 449 -31.66 19.73 -12.10
N LEU A 450 -31.44 19.03 -10.97
CA LEU A 450 -32.40 18.12 -10.37
C LEU A 450 -33.33 18.83 -9.37
N SER A 451 -34.56 18.33 -9.26
CA SER A 451 -35.48 18.68 -8.18
C SER A 451 -34.91 18.25 -6.81
N ALA A 452 -35.38 18.87 -5.73
CA ALA A 452 -34.97 18.53 -4.37
C ALA A 452 -35.17 17.04 -4.03
N ALA A 453 -36.26 16.44 -4.50
CA ALA A 453 -36.53 15.01 -4.30
C ALA A 453 -35.52 14.12 -5.04
N SER A 454 -35.17 14.45 -6.28
CA SER A 454 -34.16 13.70 -7.04
C SER A 454 -32.73 13.91 -6.53
N LEU A 455 -32.43 15.07 -5.93
CA LEU A 455 -31.18 15.29 -5.20
C LEU A 455 -31.06 14.38 -3.98
N GLN A 456 -32.12 14.30 -3.17
CA GLN A 456 -32.14 13.42 -2.00
C GLN A 456 -32.05 11.93 -2.40
N GLN A 457 -32.71 11.56 -3.51
CA GLN A 457 -32.58 10.22 -4.09
C GLN A 457 -31.14 9.91 -4.52
N ALA A 458 -30.45 10.83 -5.20
CA ALA A 458 -29.04 10.63 -5.58
C ALA A 458 -28.14 10.43 -4.35
N GLN A 459 -28.36 11.20 -3.29
CA GLN A 459 -27.61 11.06 -2.05
C GLN A 459 -27.85 9.71 -1.36
N SER A 460 -29.11 9.27 -1.28
CA SER A 460 -29.46 7.97 -0.68
C SER A 460 -28.86 6.81 -1.46
N LEU A 461 -28.95 6.84 -2.79
CA LEU A 461 -28.43 5.77 -3.65
C LEU A 461 -26.90 5.75 -3.68
N GLU A 462 -26.24 6.92 -3.60
CA GLU A 462 -24.78 6.97 -3.46
C GLU A 462 -24.34 6.38 -2.12
N GLN A 463 -25.06 6.69 -1.02
CA GLN A 463 -24.78 6.10 0.28
C GLN A 463 -24.93 4.58 0.26
N GLU A 464 -26.01 4.06 -0.32
CA GLU A 464 -26.24 2.61 -0.47
C GLU A 464 -25.16 1.94 -1.32
N ARG A 465 -24.72 2.58 -2.42
CA ARG A 465 -23.66 2.06 -3.31
C ARG A 465 -22.29 1.98 -2.61
N THR A 466 -22.04 2.86 -1.65
CA THR A 466 -20.75 2.96 -0.93
C THR A 466 -20.69 2.14 0.36
N ARG A 467 -21.82 1.54 0.78
CA ARG A 467 -21.87 0.49 1.82
C ARG A 467 -21.50 -0.85 1.21
#